data_AF-A0A7C9EP03-F1
#
_entry.id   AF-A0A7C9EP03-F1
#
_cell.length_a   1.000
_cell.length_b   1.000
_cell.length_c   1.000
_cell.angle_alpha   90.00
_cell.angle_beta   90.00
_cell.angle_gamma   90.00
#
_symmetry.space_group_name_H-M   'P 1'
#
loop_
_entity.id
_entity.type
_entity.pdbx_description
1 polymer ?
#
loop_
_entity_poly.entity_id
_entity_poly.type
_entity_poly.pdbx_seq_one_letter_code
_entity_poly.pdbx_strand_id
1 'polypeptide(L)'
;MATETTNVSIETSTNGNHVVQRTYQVVVAATKEMGIGKDGKLPWKLPSDLKFFKDITMNTSNPEKKNAVIMGRKTWESIPLKNRPLPGRLNVVLTRSNDFVAGNFENVVSCGSLDSALKLLATSLYDCSIEKVFIIGGGQLLRAALNAPACEAIHMTEIETSIECDTFIPAVDAFLFQPWYSSFPFVENNVRFSFVTYVRVRSTTVNSCQNNGNGLSCGKFEVPDFSFLPRMILEKHEEFLYLHLVQDILSNGNLKDDRTETGTLSKFGC
;
A
#
# COMPACT_ATOMS: atom_id res chain seq x y z
N MET A 1 -29.40 -23.71 26.07
CA MET A 1 -29.10 -22.32 25.67
C MET A 1 -28.59 -22.39 24.24
N ALA A 2 -29.46 -22.08 23.28
CA ALA A 2 -29.12 -22.05 21.86
C ALA A 2 -28.47 -20.70 21.54
N THR A 3 -27.32 -20.71 20.88
CA THR A 3 -26.63 -19.51 20.39
C THR A 3 -27.02 -19.26 18.95
N GLU A 4 -27.53 -18.05 18.68
CA GLU A 4 -27.98 -17.56 17.38
C GLU A 4 -26.82 -17.48 16.38
N THR A 5 -26.99 -18.15 15.24
CA THR A 5 -26.11 -18.09 14.08
C THR A 5 -26.59 -16.98 13.16
N THR A 6 -25.88 -15.85 13.08
CA THR A 6 -26.26 -14.75 12.18
C THR A 6 -25.70 -15.01 10.77
N ASN A 7 -26.49 -15.69 9.93
CA ASN A 7 -26.26 -15.76 8.49
C ASN A 7 -26.83 -14.50 7.83
N VAL A 8 -25.97 -13.57 7.43
CA VAL A 8 -26.39 -12.38 6.67
C VAL A 8 -26.47 -12.76 5.19
N SER A 9 -27.69 -13.00 4.74
CA SER A 9 -28.04 -13.14 3.32
C SER A 9 -28.26 -11.75 2.74
N ILE A 10 -27.44 -11.32 1.79
CA ILE A 10 -27.59 -10.01 1.14
C ILE A 10 -28.59 -10.17 -0.02
N GLU A 11 -29.81 -9.67 0.19
CA GLU A 11 -30.81 -9.53 -0.87
C GLU A 11 -30.38 -8.45 -1.88
N THR A 12 -30.43 -8.82 -3.15
CA THR A 12 -30.15 -7.93 -4.28
C THR A 12 -31.35 -7.04 -4.57
N SER A 13 -31.25 -5.76 -4.22
CA SER A 13 -32.14 -4.72 -4.73
C SER A 13 -31.34 -3.80 -5.66
N THR A 14 -31.71 -3.83 -6.94
CA THR A 14 -31.15 -3.03 -8.03
C THR A 14 -31.56 -1.57 -7.87
N ASN A 15 -30.63 -0.71 -7.48
CA ASN A 15 -30.66 0.72 -7.74
C ASN A 15 -29.23 1.23 -7.90
N GLY A 16 -29.00 2.08 -8.90
CA GLY A 16 -27.71 2.60 -9.33
C GLY A 16 -27.04 3.53 -8.32
N ASN A 17 -26.71 3.01 -7.14
CA ASN A 17 -25.86 3.66 -6.15
C ASN A 17 -24.41 3.36 -6.51
N HIS A 18 -23.61 4.41 -6.66
CA HIS A 18 -22.15 4.31 -6.64
C HIS A 18 -21.75 3.65 -5.32
N VAL A 19 -21.55 2.33 -5.32
CA VAL A 19 -21.14 1.61 -4.12
C VAL A 19 -19.75 2.12 -3.78
N VAL A 20 -19.60 2.82 -2.67
CA VAL A 20 -18.31 3.29 -2.17
C VAL A 20 -17.45 2.05 -1.93
N GLN A 21 -16.38 1.90 -2.70
CA GLN A 21 -15.40 0.83 -2.52
C GLN A 21 -14.13 1.43 -1.93
N ARG A 22 -13.54 0.75 -0.95
CA ARG A 22 -12.22 1.10 -0.43
C ARG A 22 -11.17 0.96 -1.53
N THR A 23 -10.25 1.92 -1.59
CA THR A 23 -8.99 1.77 -2.33
C THR A 23 -8.04 0.83 -1.58
N TYR A 24 -6.97 0.39 -2.26
CA TYR A 24 -5.99 -0.50 -1.67
C TYR A 24 -4.58 -0.23 -2.20
N GLN A 25 -3.60 -0.82 -1.53
CA GLN A 25 -2.20 -0.84 -1.94
C GLN A 25 -1.75 -2.28 -2.15
N VAL A 26 -0.71 -2.50 -2.94
CA VAL A 26 -0.13 -3.82 -3.17
C VAL A 26 1.18 -3.92 -2.43
N VAL A 27 1.45 -5.08 -1.81
CA VAL A 27 2.78 -5.43 -1.29
C VAL A 27 3.21 -6.73 -1.94
N VAL A 28 4.34 -6.72 -2.64
CA VAL A 28 4.81 -7.89 -3.41
C VAL A 28 6.34 -7.89 -3.53
N ALA A 29 6.93 -9.09 -3.56
CA ALA A 29 8.32 -9.28 -3.95
C ALA A 29 8.34 -9.98 -5.32
N ALA A 30 9.13 -9.46 -6.27
CA ALA A 30 9.16 -9.95 -7.64
C ALA A 30 10.56 -9.92 -8.23
N THR A 31 10.90 -10.89 -9.08
CA THR A 31 12.10 -10.85 -9.92
C THR A 31 11.97 -9.83 -11.04
N LYS A 32 13.07 -9.56 -11.77
CA LYS A 32 13.06 -8.71 -12.97
C LYS A 32 12.01 -9.13 -14.01
N GLU A 33 11.75 -10.42 -14.14
CA GLU A 33 10.77 -11.02 -15.05
C GLU A 33 9.36 -11.08 -14.43
N MET A 34 9.12 -10.38 -13.31
CA MET A 34 7.86 -10.36 -12.56
C MET A 34 7.45 -11.73 -11.99
N GLY A 35 8.43 -12.59 -11.70
CA GLY A 35 8.24 -13.87 -11.02
C GLY A 35 8.08 -13.67 -9.51
N ILE A 36 7.05 -14.28 -8.91
CA ILE A 36 6.70 -14.09 -7.49
C ILE A 36 6.67 -15.40 -6.68
N GLY A 37 6.80 -16.54 -7.34
CA GLY A 37 6.56 -17.83 -6.71
C GLY A 37 7.03 -19.02 -7.54
N LYS A 38 7.34 -20.10 -6.85
CA LYS A 38 7.66 -21.42 -7.39
C LYS A 38 7.04 -22.50 -6.50
N ASP A 39 6.31 -23.46 -7.08
CA ASP A 39 5.68 -24.57 -6.38
C ASP A 39 4.83 -24.15 -5.16
N GLY A 40 4.14 -23.00 -5.29
CA GLY A 40 3.28 -22.43 -4.24
C GLY A 40 4.03 -21.81 -3.05
N LYS A 41 5.34 -21.57 -3.17
CA LYS A 41 6.18 -20.95 -2.15
C LYS A 41 6.99 -19.78 -2.72
N LEU A 42 7.55 -18.96 -1.84
CA LEU A 42 8.57 -17.98 -2.22
C LEU A 42 9.87 -18.74 -2.54
N PRO A 43 10.49 -18.52 -3.71
CA PRO A 43 11.71 -19.23 -4.10
C PRO A 43 12.98 -18.64 -3.46
N TRP A 44 12.83 -17.59 -2.66
CA TRP A 44 13.88 -16.96 -1.86
C TRP A 44 13.51 -16.95 -0.38
N LYS A 45 14.53 -16.71 0.46
CA LYS A 45 14.36 -16.50 1.90
C LYS A 45 15.05 -15.20 2.31
N LEU A 46 14.26 -14.15 2.44
CA LEU A 46 14.75 -12.80 2.73
C LEU A 46 14.10 -12.27 4.01
N PRO A 47 14.71 -12.48 5.20
CA PRO A 47 14.21 -11.90 6.45
C PRO A 47 13.96 -10.39 6.40
N SER A 48 14.79 -9.65 5.66
CA SER A 48 14.64 -8.21 5.49
C SER A 48 13.37 -7.82 4.72
N ASP A 49 13.02 -8.60 3.68
CA ASP A 49 11.75 -8.45 2.94
C ASP A 49 10.54 -8.77 3.82
N LEU A 50 10.58 -9.85 4.61
CA LEU A 50 9.50 -10.20 5.54
C LEU A 50 9.30 -9.13 6.62
N LYS A 51 10.38 -8.49 7.08
CA LYS A 51 10.32 -7.35 8.00
C LYS A 51 9.66 -6.15 7.33
N PHE A 52 10.09 -5.79 6.11
CA PHE A 52 9.49 -4.72 5.32
C PHE A 52 7.99 -4.94 5.09
N PHE A 53 7.60 -6.15 4.67
CA PHE A 53 6.21 -6.57 4.53
C PHE A 53 5.41 -6.39 5.83
N LYS A 54 5.97 -6.84 6.96
CA LYS A 54 5.33 -6.70 8.27
C LYS A 54 5.14 -5.23 8.62
N ASP A 55 6.19 -4.42 8.50
CA ASP A 55 6.16 -3.02 8.91
C ASP A 55 5.15 -2.21 8.08
N ILE A 56 5.13 -2.39 6.75
CA ILE A 56 4.14 -1.73 5.87
C ILE A 56 2.71 -2.15 6.20
N THR A 57 2.48 -3.46 6.33
CA THR A 57 1.12 -3.97 6.47
C THR A 57 0.57 -3.84 7.88
N MET A 58 1.42 -3.68 8.90
CA MET A 58 1.01 -3.64 10.30
C MET A 58 0.91 -2.22 10.85
N ASN A 59 1.79 -1.30 10.44
CA ASN A 59 1.84 0.03 11.02
C ASN A 59 0.66 0.90 10.57
N THR A 60 0.04 1.57 11.53
CA THR A 60 -1.04 2.53 11.34
C THR A 60 -0.64 3.90 11.86
N SER A 61 -1.31 4.93 11.37
CA SER A 61 -1.15 6.31 11.84
C SER A 61 -1.97 6.52 13.11
N ASN A 62 -3.13 5.87 13.19
CA ASN A 62 -3.96 5.80 14.39
C ASN A 62 -3.72 4.46 15.13
N PRO A 63 -3.22 4.48 16.38
CA PRO A 63 -3.00 3.28 17.19
C PRO A 63 -4.24 2.44 17.49
N GLU A 64 -5.44 3.03 17.43
CA GLU A 64 -6.72 2.33 17.65
C GLU A 64 -7.19 1.57 16.40
N LYS A 65 -6.61 1.86 15.24
CA LYS A 65 -6.93 1.20 13.98
C LYS A 65 -5.92 0.10 13.68
N LYS A 66 -6.37 -0.86 12.88
CA LYS A 66 -5.53 -1.89 12.25
C LYS A 66 -5.59 -1.76 10.73
N ASN A 67 -4.71 -2.45 10.03
CA ASN A 67 -4.82 -2.58 8.58
C ASN A 67 -5.47 -3.92 8.20
N ALA A 68 -5.99 -3.99 6.98
CA ALA A 68 -6.49 -5.23 6.39
C ALA A 68 -5.51 -5.75 5.33
N VAL A 69 -5.34 -7.07 5.27
CA VAL A 69 -4.57 -7.78 4.25
C VAL A 69 -5.49 -8.73 3.50
N ILE A 70 -5.60 -8.56 2.18
CA ILE A 70 -6.40 -9.38 1.29
C ILE A 70 -5.48 -10.34 0.54
N MET A 71 -5.82 -11.62 0.58
CA MET A 71 -5.06 -12.66 -0.10
C MET A 71 -5.94 -13.76 -0.70
N GLY A 72 -5.44 -14.44 -1.73
CA GLY A 72 -6.07 -15.65 -2.26
C GLY A 72 -5.87 -16.88 -1.36
N ARG A 73 -6.77 -17.87 -1.46
CA ARG A 73 -6.67 -19.14 -0.69
C ARG A 73 -5.29 -19.81 -0.74
N LYS A 74 -4.68 -19.94 -1.92
CA LYS A 74 -3.36 -20.59 -2.05
C LYS A 74 -2.26 -19.85 -1.28
N THR A 75 -2.31 -18.51 -1.28
CA THR A 75 -1.39 -17.67 -0.51
C THR A 75 -1.64 -17.80 0.98
N TRP A 76 -2.92 -17.85 1.40
CA TRP A 76 -3.26 -18.17 2.79
C TRP A 76 -2.66 -19.51 3.20
N GLU A 77 -2.81 -20.55 2.37
CA GLU A 77 -2.31 -21.91 2.60
C GLU A 77 -0.77 -22.01 2.61
N SER A 78 -0.06 -21.14 1.90
CA SER A 78 1.40 -21.10 1.89
C SER A 78 2.01 -20.44 3.14
N ILE A 79 1.25 -19.64 3.89
CA ILE A 79 1.73 -19.01 5.14
C ILE A 79 1.92 -20.11 6.20
N PRO A 80 3.09 -20.21 6.86
CA PRO A 80 3.31 -21.18 7.93
C PRO A 80 2.25 -21.09 9.03
N LEU A 81 1.78 -22.22 9.56
CA LEU A 81 0.71 -22.25 10.58
C LEU A 81 1.01 -21.37 11.80
N LYS A 82 2.27 -21.31 12.24
CA LYS A 82 2.72 -20.45 13.36
C LYS A 82 2.56 -18.93 13.10
N ASN A 83 2.40 -18.54 11.84
CA ASN A 83 2.27 -17.14 11.40
C ASN A 83 0.88 -16.86 10.82
N ARG A 84 -0.06 -17.81 10.90
CA ARG A 84 -1.42 -17.72 10.39
C ARG A 84 -2.41 -17.70 11.56
N PRO A 85 -3.31 -16.70 11.66
CA PRO A 85 -3.40 -15.48 10.85
C PRO A 85 -2.20 -14.54 11.05
N LEU A 86 -2.01 -13.60 10.12
CA LEU A 86 -1.00 -12.56 10.27
C LEU A 86 -1.39 -11.64 11.44
N PRO A 87 -0.59 -11.56 12.52
CA PRO A 87 -0.98 -10.85 13.74
C PRO A 87 -1.04 -9.33 13.51
N GLY A 88 -1.89 -8.65 14.28
CA GLY A 88 -2.07 -7.20 14.24
C GLY A 88 -2.84 -6.68 13.01
N ARG A 89 -3.41 -7.58 12.20
CA ARG A 89 -4.07 -7.25 10.93
C ARG A 89 -5.38 -8.02 10.78
N LEU A 90 -6.34 -7.42 10.09
CA LEU A 90 -7.51 -8.14 9.59
C LEU A 90 -7.12 -8.95 8.36
N ASN A 91 -7.25 -10.28 8.40
CA ASN A 91 -6.90 -11.16 7.30
C ASN A 91 -8.17 -11.47 6.48
N VAL A 92 -8.19 -11.06 5.22
CA VAL A 92 -9.31 -11.32 4.31
C VAL A 92 -8.88 -12.35 3.28
N VAL A 93 -9.50 -13.52 3.31
CA VAL A 93 -9.15 -14.65 2.43
C VAL A 93 -10.19 -14.78 1.32
N LEU A 94 -9.74 -14.64 0.08
CA LEU A 94 -10.57 -14.83 -1.10
C LEU A 94 -10.67 -16.31 -1.43
N THR A 95 -11.88 -16.84 -1.35
CA THR A 95 -12.19 -18.27 -1.56
C THR A 95 -13.57 -18.41 -2.18
N ARG A 96 -13.69 -19.38 -3.10
CA ARG A 96 -14.98 -19.76 -3.68
C ARG A 96 -15.58 -21.02 -3.07
N SER A 97 -14.80 -21.81 -2.31
CA SER A 97 -15.36 -22.99 -1.64
C SER A 97 -15.89 -22.64 -0.27
N ASN A 98 -17.05 -23.23 0.05
CA ASN A 98 -17.77 -23.06 1.30
C ASN A 98 -17.11 -23.76 2.49
N ASP A 99 -16.17 -24.68 2.24
CA ASP A 99 -15.47 -25.44 3.28
C ASP A 99 -14.45 -24.61 4.07
N PHE A 100 -14.16 -23.38 3.63
CA PHE A 100 -13.27 -22.49 4.35
C PHE A 100 -14.00 -21.82 5.51
N VAL A 101 -13.81 -22.34 6.72
CA VAL A 101 -14.41 -21.81 7.94
C VAL A 101 -13.52 -20.72 8.53
N ALA A 102 -13.77 -19.47 8.14
CA ALA A 102 -13.08 -18.30 8.71
C ALA A 102 -13.33 -18.15 10.22
N GLY A 103 -14.48 -18.63 10.73
CA GLY A 103 -14.88 -18.50 12.13
C GLY A 103 -13.99 -19.22 13.15
N ASN A 104 -13.06 -20.07 12.71
CA ASN A 104 -12.11 -20.74 13.60
C ASN A 104 -10.92 -19.84 13.99
N PHE A 105 -10.77 -18.68 13.35
CA PHE A 105 -9.66 -17.77 13.58
C PHE A 105 -10.17 -16.36 13.90
N GLU A 106 -9.67 -15.78 14.98
CA GLU A 106 -9.92 -14.37 15.27
C GLU A 106 -9.28 -13.48 14.18
N ASN A 107 -9.93 -12.38 13.83
CA ASN A 107 -9.45 -11.43 12.81
C ASN A 107 -9.27 -12.04 11.41
N VAL A 108 -10.06 -13.06 11.06
CA VAL A 108 -10.11 -13.63 9.71
C VAL A 108 -11.52 -13.52 9.14
N VAL A 109 -11.63 -13.09 7.89
CA VAL A 109 -12.88 -13.03 7.15
C VAL A 109 -12.69 -13.66 5.77
N SER A 110 -13.71 -14.34 5.26
CA SER A 110 -13.72 -14.88 3.90
C SER A 110 -14.61 -14.06 2.98
N CYS A 111 -14.20 -13.93 1.71
CA CYS A 111 -14.97 -13.25 0.68
C CYS A 111 -14.87 -14.02 -0.65
N GLY A 112 -15.93 -13.98 -1.46
CA GLY A 112 -15.96 -14.68 -2.76
C GLY A 112 -15.15 -14.01 -3.87
N SER A 113 -14.89 -12.70 -3.73
CA SER A 113 -14.21 -11.88 -4.74
C SER A 113 -13.51 -10.66 -4.12
N LEU A 114 -12.61 -10.04 -4.87
CA LEU A 114 -11.97 -8.78 -4.48
C LEU A 114 -13.01 -7.67 -4.30
N ASP A 115 -13.95 -7.53 -5.23
CA ASP A 115 -15.03 -6.54 -5.16
C ASP A 115 -15.87 -6.67 -3.87
N SER A 116 -16.28 -7.89 -3.53
CA SER A 116 -17.00 -8.15 -2.27
C SER A 116 -16.17 -7.80 -1.03
N ALA A 117 -14.85 -8.03 -1.06
CA ALA A 117 -13.97 -7.70 0.05
C ALA A 117 -13.81 -6.19 0.23
N LEU A 118 -13.64 -5.43 -0.87
CA LEU A 118 -13.53 -3.97 -0.80
C LEU A 118 -14.83 -3.30 -0.36
N LYS A 119 -15.99 -3.83 -0.78
CA LYS A 119 -17.30 -3.39 -0.30
C LYS A 119 -17.49 -3.69 1.17
N LEU A 120 -17.12 -4.88 1.64
CA LEU A 120 -17.18 -5.24 3.05
C LEU A 120 -16.32 -4.27 3.89
N LEU A 121 -15.09 -4.01 3.46
CA LEU A 121 -14.16 -3.10 4.17
C LEU A 121 -14.60 -1.64 4.13
N ALA A 122 -15.51 -1.26 3.21
CA ALA A 122 -16.14 0.05 3.16
C ALA A 122 -17.37 0.19 4.08
N THR A 123 -17.86 -0.91 4.67
CA THR A 123 -18.99 -0.86 5.62
C THR A 123 -18.58 -0.18 6.93
N SER A 124 -19.54 0.43 7.64
CA SER A 124 -19.31 1.10 8.93
C SER A 124 -18.66 0.20 9.99
N LEU A 125 -18.83 -1.12 9.90
CA LEU A 125 -18.19 -2.11 10.77
C LEU A 125 -16.65 -2.05 10.68
N TYR A 126 -16.13 -1.88 9.47
CA TYR A 126 -14.68 -1.86 9.21
C TYR A 126 -14.15 -0.46 8.95
N ASP A 127 -14.98 0.49 8.56
CA ASP A 127 -14.52 1.81 8.16
C ASP A 127 -13.81 2.56 9.31
N CYS A 128 -14.36 2.45 10.52
CA CYS A 128 -13.81 3.04 11.73
C CYS A 128 -12.59 2.29 12.28
N SER A 129 -12.44 0.99 12.00
CA SER A 129 -11.40 0.13 12.59
C SER A 129 -10.24 -0.18 11.64
N ILE A 130 -10.45 -0.07 10.33
CA ILE A 130 -9.46 -0.35 9.29
C ILE A 130 -8.92 0.95 8.71
N GLU A 131 -7.62 1.19 8.86
CA GLU A 131 -6.95 2.36 8.28
C GLU A 131 -6.66 2.13 6.80
N LYS A 132 -5.85 1.11 6.47
CA LYS A 132 -5.43 0.82 5.09
C LYS A 132 -5.72 -0.62 4.69
N VAL A 133 -5.86 -0.84 3.38
CA VAL A 133 -6.11 -2.15 2.78
C VAL A 133 -4.93 -2.52 1.88
N PHE A 134 -4.37 -3.71 2.09
CA PHE A 134 -3.24 -4.23 1.33
C PHE A 134 -3.61 -5.53 0.62
N ILE A 135 -3.30 -5.64 -0.67
CA ILE A 135 -3.34 -6.90 -1.41
C ILE A 135 -1.95 -7.50 -1.40
N ILE A 136 -1.85 -8.75 -0.95
CA ILE A 136 -0.55 -9.40 -0.68
C ILE A 136 -0.29 -10.65 -1.55
N GLY A 137 -1.15 -10.91 -2.54
CA GLY A 137 -1.04 -12.09 -3.42
C GLY A 137 -2.26 -13.02 -3.40
N GLY A 138 -2.29 -14.11 -4.18
CA GLY A 138 -1.25 -14.59 -5.08
C GLY A 138 -1.40 -14.09 -6.52
N GLY A 139 -0.72 -14.75 -7.45
CA GLY A 139 -0.60 -14.27 -8.84
C GLY A 139 -1.93 -14.00 -9.56
N GLN A 140 -2.98 -14.80 -9.32
CA GLN A 140 -4.30 -14.54 -9.91
C GLN A 140 -4.93 -13.24 -9.39
N LEU A 141 -4.81 -12.98 -8.08
CA LEU A 141 -5.36 -11.77 -7.47
C LEU A 141 -4.55 -10.55 -7.92
N LEU A 142 -3.21 -10.64 -7.87
CA LEU A 142 -2.32 -9.56 -8.27
C LEU A 142 -2.49 -9.19 -9.75
N ARG A 143 -2.71 -10.17 -10.64
CA ARG A 143 -2.97 -9.88 -12.07
C ARG A 143 -4.20 -9.02 -12.29
N ALA A 144 -5.24 -9.19 -11.47
CA ALA A 144 -6.46 -8.38 -11.56
C ALA A 144 -6.33 -7.03 -10.82
N ALA A 145 -5.42 -6.92 -9.86
CA ALA A 145 -5.38 -5.80 -8.92
C ALA A 145 -4.24 -4.80 -9.18
N LEU A 146 -3.06 -5.26 -9.62
CA LEU A 146 -1.82 -4.46 -9.64
C LEU A 146 -1.99 -3.12 -10.36
N ASN A 147 -2.56 -3.15 -11.57
CA ASN A 147 -2.73 -1.95 -12.39
C ASN A 147 -4.16 -1.41 -12.35
N ALA A 148 -5.07 -1.99 -11.56
CA ALA A 148 -6.48 -1.61 -11.53
C ALA A 148 -6.71 -0.25 -10.86
N PRO A 149 -7.73 0.54 -11.26
CA PRO A 149 -7.90 1.93 -10.81
C PRO A 149 -7.93 2.15 -9.29
N ALA A 150 -8.40 1.16 -8.52
CA ALA A 150 -8.47 1.23 -7.06
C ALA A 150 -7.12 1.00 -6.35
N CYS A 151 -6.07 0.59 -7.07
CA CYS A 151 -4.72 0.42 -6.53
C CYS A 151 -3.98 1.75 -6.47
N GLU A 152 -3.72 2.29 -5.28
CA GLU A 152 -3.11 3.62 -5.11
C GLU A 152 -1.58 3.60 -5.05
N ALA A 153 -1.01 2.52 -4.54
CA ALA A 153 0.44 2.34 -4.46
C ALA A 153 0.83 0.86 -4.53
N ILE A 154 2.06 0.62 -4.98
CA ILE A 154 2.68 -0.71 -5.07
C ILE A 154 4.00 -0.64 -4.31
N HIS A 155 4.08 -1.36 -3.21
CA HIS A 155 5.32 -1.57 -2.46
C HIS A 155 5.96 -2.86 -2.95
N MET A 156 7.01 -2.71 -3.75
CA MET A 156 7.70 -3.79 -4.41
C MET A 156 9.08 -4.03 -3.81
N THR A 157 9.37 -5.28 -3.46
CA THR A 157 10.74 -5.74 -3.27
C THR A 157 11.24 -6.26 -4.62
N GLU A 158 12.12 -5.50 -5.27
CA GLU A 158 12.65 -5.83 -6.59
C GLU A 158 13.87 -6.72 -6.43
N ILE A 159 13.73 -7.99 -6.83
CA ILE A 159 14.79 -8.98 -6.74
C ILE A 159 15.59 -8.96 -8.03
N GLU A 160 16.85 -8.54 -7.93
CA GLU A 160 17.73 -8.39 -9.08
C GLU A 160 18.37 -9.71 -9.51
N THR A 161 18.44 -10.68 -8.60
CA THR A 161 19.00 -12.02 -8.85
C THR A 161 18.02 -12.86 -9.68
N SER A 162 18.53 -13.52 -10.72
CA SER A 162 17.73 -14.46 -11.54
C SER A 162 17.37 -15.69 -10.73
N ILE A 163 16.07 -15.92 -10.53
CA ILE A 163 15.52 -17.05 -9.77
C ILE A 163 14.37 -17.66 -10.58
N GLU A 164 14.34 -18.99 -10.69
CA GLU A 164 13.30 -19.69 -11.42
C GLU A 164 11.93 -19.54 -10.74
N CYS A 165 10.92 -19.13 -11.49
CA CYS A 165 9.55 -18.93 -11.04
C CYS A 165 8.56 -19.64 -11.97
N ASP A 166 7.41 -20.05 -11.44
CA ASP A 166 6.26 -20.55 -12.21
C ASP A 166 5.03 -19.62 -12.14
N THR A 167 5.03 -18.71 -11.18
CA THR A 167 3.93 -17.80 -10.91
C THR A 167 4.40 -16.38 -11.18
N PHE A 168 3.74 -15.72 -12.12
CA PHE A 168 4.10 -14.39 -12.61
C PHE A 168 2.95 -13.40 -12.50
N ILE A 169 3.29 -12.12 -12.32
CA ILE A 169 2.37 -10.97 -12.32
C ILE A 169 2.64 -10.09 -13.53
N PRO A 170 1.67 -9.23 -13.95
CA PRO A 170 1.96 -8.23 -14.98
C PRO A 170 3.01 -7.23 -14.48
N ALA A 171 3.71 -6.58 -15.41
CA ALA A 171 4.59 -5.46 -15.07
C ALA A 171 3.78 -4.28 -14.51
N VAL A 172 4.44 -3.47 -13.68
CA VAL A 172 3.89 -2.19 -13.21
C VAL A 172 3.77 -1.25 -14.42
N ASP A 173 2.59 -0.70 -14.63
CA ASP A 173 2.35 0.24 -15.73
C ASP A 173 2.96 1.62 -15.39
N ALA A 174 4.00 1.99 -16.11
CA ALA A 174 4.74 3.25 -15.92
C ALA A 174 3.93 4.51 -16.29
N PHE A 175 2.83 4.40 -17.04
CA PHE A 175 1.92 5.52 -17.28
C PHE A 175 0.97 5.73 -16.11
N LEU A 176 0.64 4.67 -15.39
CA LEU A 176 -0.24 4.71 -14.23
C LEU A 176 0.50 4.99 -12.94
N PHE A 177 1.78 4.63 -12.85
CA PHE A 177 2.56 4.68 -11.61
C PHE A 177 3.94 5.30 -11.81
N GLN A 178 4.37 6.09 -10.82
CA GLN A 178 5.72 6.66 -10.74
C GLN A 178 6.44 6.23 -9.46
N PRO A 179 7.77 6.07 -9.49
CA PRO A 179 8.53 5.75 -8.29
C PRO A 179 8.46 6.93 -7.30
N TRP A 180 8.11 6.61 -6.05
CA TRP A 180 8.05 7.54 -4.91
C TRP A 180 9.28 7.43 -4.01
N TYR A 181 9.76 6.20 -3.84
CA TYR A 181 10.91 5.88 -2.99
C TYR A 181 11.62 4.66 -3.55
N SER A 182 12.96 4.69 -3.52
CA SER A 182 13.81 3.53 -3.76
C SER A 182 14.88 3.48 -2.67
N SER A 183 15.05 2.31 -2.05
CA SER A 183 16.17 2.07 -1.15
C SER A 183 17.47 1.87 -1.91
N PHE A 184 18.60 1.97 -1.21
CA PHE A 184 19.83 1.36 -1.68
C PHE A 184 19.67 -0.17 -1.80
N PRO A 185 20.41 -0.83 -2.70
CA PRO A 185 20.39 -2.28 -2.84
C PRO A 185 20.88 -2.98 -1.57
N PHE A 186 20.15 -3.99 -1.14
CA PHE A 186 20.52 -4.95 -0.11
C PHE A 186 21.11 -6.20 -0.75
N VAL A 187 21.97 -6.89 0.00
CA VAL A 187 22.42 -8.24 -0.35
C VAL A 187 22.21 -9.14 0.86
N GLU A 188 21.34 -10.14 0.72
CA GLU A 188 21.01 -11.10 1.79
C GLU A 188 20.91 -12.50 1.16
N ASN A 189 21.59 -13.50 1.74
CA ASN A 189 21.58 -14.88 1.25
C ASN A 189 21.90 -15.02 -0.26
N ASN A 190 22.88 -14.25 -0.76
CA ASN A 190 23.27 -14.17 -2.18
C ASN A 190 22.17 -13.64 -3.12
N VAL A 191 21.13 -13.01 -2.57
CA VAL A 191 20.09 -12.33 -3.34
C VAL A 191 20.27 -10.84 -3.18
N ARG A 192 20.39 -10.13 -4.30
CA ARG A 192 20.42 -8.68 -4.34
C ARG A 192 19.01 -8.16 -4.62
N PHE A 193 18.55 -7.20 -3.82
CA PHE A 193 17.22 -6.62 -3.98
C PHE A 193 17.13 -5.20 -3.44
N SER A 194 16.12 -4.45 -3.87
CA SER A 194 15.80 -3.11 -3.36
C SER A 194 14.33 -3.03 -2.95
N PHE A 195 14.01 -2.10 -2.06
CA PHE A 195 12.62 -1.75 -1.74
C PHE A 195 12.23 -0.52 -2.53
N VAL A 196 11.23 -0.66 -3.39
CA VAL A 196 10.71 0.41 -4.24
C VAL A 196 9.23 0.60 -3.93
N THR A 197 8.78 1.85 -3.82
CA THR A 197 7.34 2.16 -3.80
C THR A 197 6.98 2.96 -5.02
N TYR A 198 5.97 2.49 -5.73
CA TYR A 198 5.35 3.17 -6.84
C TYR A 198 4.01 3.77 -6.40
N VAL A 199 3.74 5.00 -6.78
CA VAL A 199 2.49 5.72 -6.46
C VAL A 199 1.72 6.00 -7.74
N ARG A 200 0.41 5.79 -7.71
CA ARG A 200 -0.45 6.05 -8.86
C ARG A 200 -0.41 7.53 -9.21
N VAL A 201 -0.16 7.83 -10.48
CA VAL A 201 -0.27 9.18 -11.04
C VAL A 201 -1.74 9.61 -10.99
N ARG A 202 -2.01 10.68 -10.24
CA ARG A 202 -3.31 11.35 -10.26
C ARG A 202 -3.20 12.51 -11.24
N SER A 203 -3.89 12.43 -12.37
CA SER A 203 -3.99 13.57 -13.27
C SER A 203 -4.82 14.65 -12.57
N THR A 204 -4.15 15.69 -12.09
CA THR A 204 -4.82 16.94 -11.75
C THR A 204 -5.36 17.49 -13.07
N THR A 205 -6.67 17.35 -13.29
CA THR A 205 -7.33 18.16 -14.31
C THR A 205 -7.21 19.60 -13.84
N VAL A 206 -6.20 20.30 -14.34
CA VAL A 206 -6.13 21.76 -14.23
C VAL A 206 -7.38 22.25 -14.95
N ASN A 207 -8.42 22.62 -14.20
CA ASN A 207 -9.58 23.28 -14.76
C ASN A 207 -9.08 24.55 -15.45
N SER A 208 -9.01 24.50 -16.78
CA SER A 208 -8.68 25.62 -17.66
C SER A 208 -9.46 26.84 -17.20
N CYS A 209 -8.74 27.89 -16.85
CA CYS A 209 -9.29 29.14 -16.34
C CYS A 209 -10.25 29.71 -17.39
N GLN A 210 -11.56 29.64 -17.14
CA GLN A 210 -12.50 30.49 -17.87
C GLN A 210 -12.30 31.92 -17.37
N ASN A 211 -11.79 32.74 -18.27
CA ASN A 211 -11.45 34.13 -18.02
C ASN A 211 -12.74 34.97 -17.97
N ASN A 212 -13.44 34.97 -16.83
CA ASN A 212 -14.49 35.95 -16.56
C ASN A 212 -13.86 37.08 -15.75
N GLY A 213 -13.64 38.22 -16.43
CA GLY A 213 -12.82 39.34 -15.96
C GLY A 213 -13.30 40.05 -14.69
N ASN A 214 -13.05 39.46 -13.53
CA ASN A 214 -13.00 40.17 -12.25
C ASN A 214 -12.09 39.45 -11.25
N GLY A 215 -10.91 40.03 -11.01
CA GLY A 215 -9.99 39.69 -9.92
C GLY A 215 -9.19 38.40 -10.10
N LEU A 216 -7.86 38.51 -10.17
CA LEU A 216 -6.97 37.35 -10.02
C LEU A 216 -7.10 36.82 -8.58
N SER A 217 -7.96 35.83 -8.34
CA SER A 217 -7.77 34.94 -7.20
C SER A 217 -6.60 34.02 -7.55
N CYS A 218 -5.47 34.18 -6.86
CA CYS A 218 -4.36 33.23 -6.90
C CYS A 218 -4.94 31.83 -6.73
N GLY A 219 -4.86 31.01 -7.78
CA GLY A 219 -5.44 29.66 -7.79
C GLY A 219 -4.94 28.91 -6.57
N LYS A 220 -5.85 28.39 -5.74
CA LYS A 220 -5.49 27.53 -4.62
C LYS A 220 -4.68 26.38 -5.21
N PHE A 221 -3.38 26.35 -4.92
CA PHE A 221 -2.53 25.22 -5.26
C PHE A 221 -3.01 24.08 -4.36
N GLU A 222 -3.84 23.18 -4.90
CA GLU A 222 -4.25 21.98 -4.17
C GLU A 222 -3.03 21.07 -4.05
N VAL A 223 -2.46 21.03 -2.85
CA VAL A 223 -1.39 20.09 -2.52
C VAL A 223 -1.98 18.69 -2.60
N PRO A 224 -1.44 17.78 -3.43
CA PRO A 224 -1.96 16.43 -3.51
C PRO A 224 -1.86 15.75 -2.14
N ASP A 225 -2.96 15.17 -1.66
CA ASP A 225 -2.97 14.44 -0.40
C ASP A 225 -2.41 13.02 -0.58
N PHE A 226 -1.23 12.78 0.01
CA PHE A 226 -0.53 11.49 0.05
C PHE A 226 -0.69 10.76 1.39
N SER A 227 -1.63 11.18 2.26
CA SER A 227 -1.92 10.53 3.55
C SER A 227 -2.32 9.05 3.44
N PHE A 228 -2.72 8.61 2.25
CA PHE A 228 -3.00 7.21 1.95
C PHE A 228 -1.74 6.33 2.03
N LEU A 229 -0.53 6.87 1.86
CA LEU A 229 0.70 6.10 2.01
C LEU A 229 0.98 5.77 3.48
N PRO A 230 1.63 4.63 3.77
CA PRO A 230 2.22 4.39 5.08
C PRO A 230 3.17 5.54 5.45
N ARG A 231 3.08 6.05 6.68
CA ARG A 231 3.89 7.19 7.14
C ARG A 231 5.39 6.98 6.89
N MET A 232 5.88 5.77 7.14
CA MET A 232 7.28 5.38 6.92
C MET A 232 7.74 5.39 5.46
N ILE A 233 6.81 5.47 4.50
CA ILE A 233 7.08 5.61 3.07
C ILE A 233 6.88 7.06 2.64
N LEU A 234 5.83 7.71 3.16
CA LEU A 234 5.56 9.12 2.93
C LEU A 234 6.79 9.97 3.26
N GLU A 235 7.37 9.78 4.45
CA GLU A 235 8.53 10.53 4.95
C GLU A 235 9.85 10.22 4.21
N LYS A 236 9.87 9.24 3.30
CA LYS A 236 11.06 8.86 2.53
C LYS A 236 11.13 9.47 1.13
N HIS A 237 10.16 10.29 0.73
CA HIS A 237 10.25 11.02 -0.53
C HIS A 237 11.48 11.94 -0.53
N GLU A 238 12.13 12.10 -1.68
CA GLU A 238 13.32 12.94 -1.81
C GLU A 238 13.05 14.40 -1.41
N GLU A 239 11.85 14.91 -1.68
CA GLU A 239 11.47 16.26 -1.27
C GLU A 239 11.42 16.42 0.26
N PHE A 240 11.07 15.38 1.02
CA PHE A 240 11.09 15.47 2.49
C PHE A 240 12.52 15.60 3.04
N LEU A 241 13.53 15.05 2.34
CA LEU A 241 14.93 15.27 2.71
C LEU A 241 15.27 16.76 2.60
N TYR A 242 14.83 17.42 1.52
CA TYR A 242 15.00 18.85 1.34
C TYR A 242 14.20 19.66 2.37
N LEU A 243 12.93 19.33 2.60
CA LEU A 243 12.08 20.05 3.55
C LEU A 243 12.59 19.94 4.99
N HIS A 244 13.04 18.75 5.42
CA HIS A 244 13.65 18.58 6.73
C HIS A 244 14.95 19.37 6.86
N LEU A 245 15.76 19.43 5.80
CA LEU A 245 16.95 20.26 5.77
C LEU A 245 16.61 21.75 5.95
N VAL A 246 15.62 22.26 5.22
CA VAL A 246 15.16 23.65 5.35
C VAL A 246 14.65 23.91 6.77
N GLN A 247 13.81 23.02 7.31
CA GLN A 247 13.28 23.15 8.67
C GLN A 247 14.39 23.17 9.72
N ASP A 248 15.41 22.33 9.56
CA ASP A 248 16.57 22.26 10.45
C ASP A 248 17.43 23.53 10.37
N ILE A 249 17.64 24.09 9.18
CA ILE A 249 18.32 25.40 9.04
C ILE A 249 17.50 26.52 9.68
N LEU A 250 16.18 26.51 9.53
CA LEU A 250 15.32 27.53 10.14
C LEU A 250 15.29 27.41 11.68
N SER A 251 15.35 26.19 12.21
CA SER A 251 15.21 25.93 13.65
C SER A 251 16.54 26.02 14.40
N ASN A 252 17.63 25.54 13.78
CA ASN A 252 18.94 25.34 14.40
C ASN A 252 20.09 26.02 13.63
N GLY A 253 19.79 26.78 12.58
CA GLY A 253 20.79 27.50 11.80
C GLY A 253 21.42 28.65 12.59
N ASN A 254 22.68 28.91 12.32
CA ASN A 254 23.38 30.05 12.89
C ASN A 254 23.10 31.28 12.03
N LEU A 255 22.64 32.36 12.66
CA LEU A 255 22.51 33.66 12.01
C LEU A 255 23.90 34.19 11.65
N LYS A 256 24.09 34.57 10.39
CA LYS A 256 25.31 35.17 9.88
C LYS A 256 24.98 36.32 8.96
N ASP A 257 25.74 37.39 9.09
CA ASP A 257 25.75 38.46 8.10
C ASP A 257 26.37 37.94 6.79
N ASP A 258 25.90 38.50 5.70
CA ASP A 258 26.31 38.11 4.36
C ASP A 258 26.65 39.35 3.52
N ARG A 259 27.29 39.14 2.36
CA ARG A 259 27.74 40.23 1.48
C ARG A 259 26.58 41.10 0.96
N THR A 260 25.36 40.61 0.99
CA THR A 260 24.17 41.35 0.51
C THR A 260 23.45 42.13 1.60
N GLU A 261 23.92 42.05 2.85
CA GLU A 261 23.34 42.70 4.03
C GLU A 261 21.90 42.26 4.36
N THR A 262 21.42 41.17 3.74
CA THR A 262 20.08 40.62 4.04
C THR A 262 20.08 39.70 5.26
N GLY A 263 21.25 39.20 5.66
CA GLY A 263 21.40 38.21 6.72
C GLY A 263 20.97 36.81 6.28
N THR A 264 21.58 35.78 6.86
CA THR A 264 21.30 34.38 6.51
C THR A 264 21.28 33.48 7.74
N LEU A 265 20.44 32.43 7.71
CA LEU A 265 20.55 31.29 8.62
C LEU A 265 21.32 30.18 7.89
N SER A 266 22.38 29.66 8.50
CA SER A 266 23.26 28.67 7.86
C SER A 266 23.63 27.52 8.79
N LYS A 267 23.78 26.34 8.20
CA LYS A 267 24.31 25.13 8.84
C LYS A 267 25.39 24.53 7.94
N PHE A 268 26.42 23.93 8.53
CA PHE A 268 27.57 23.39 7.79
C PHE A 268 27.62 21.86 7.95
N GLY A 269 27.79 21.13 6.84
CA GLY A 269 27.87 19.66 6.82
C GLY A 269 26.51 18.98 6.99
N CYS A 270 25.60 19.23 6.03
CA CYS A 270 24.23 18.71 6.02
C CYS A 270 24.11 17.46 5.15
#